data_AF-A0A7G8Z998-F1
#
_entry.id   AF-A0A7G8Z998-F1
#
_cell.length_a   1.000
_cell.length_b   1.000
_cell.length_c   1.000
_cell.angle_alpha   90.00
_cell.angle_beta   90.00
_cell.angle_gamma   90.00
#
_symmetry.space_group_name_H-M   'P 1'
#
loop_
_entity.id
_entity.type
_entity.pdbx_description
1 polymer ?
#
loop_
_entity_poly.entity_id
_entity_poly.type
_entity_poly.pdbx_seq_one_letter_code
_entity_poly.pdbx_strand_id
1 'polypeptide(L)'
;MADLVHVAGNPQLMIENLMESSYTLMSLVGMLVVRFSKTIRDLLIALQDQIKTFQYENMEEQMIFIKYYSMVRVFNKTAITFSATSVILYYLKPAISFFVSNLFVNNQTIPLKTPTRIRFFFDIYADTQTTAIFYILESPVMYIEVYRVAKISLLMTLVFTVCIQISILSQRVKNFKFTQTKSHHKFFCNFIEQHLQSINMTKSINNSFCALLFFELTVSTLLLSLIGFNTMMNFDDAQILIIMSVITYAIAMLLVILAHCIIGEFLIMEV
;
A
#
# COMPACT_ATOMS: atom_id res chain seq x y z
N MET A 1 13.26 3.20 -18.01
CA MET A 1 12.58 3.60 -19.27
C MET A 1 13.42 3.38 -20.53
N ALA A 2 14.71 3.75 -20.58
CA ALA A 2 15.55 3.57 -21.79
C ALA A 2 15.78 2.09 -22.20
N ASP A 3 15.68 1.15 -21.26
CA ASP A 3 15.90 -0.28 -21.52
C ASP A 3 14.70 -0.98 -22.20
N LEU A 4 13.50 -0.41 -22.10
CA LEU A 4 12.28 -0.98 -22.69
C LEU A 4 12.34 -1.01 -24.23
N VAL A 5 12.98 0.00 -24.83
CA VAL A 5 13.12 0.15 -26.28
C VAL A 5 14.14 -0.82 -26.86
N HIS A 6 15.14 -1.23 -26.07
CA HIS A 6 16.24 -2.07 -26.55
C HIS A 6 15.97 -3.58 -26.36
N VAL A 7 15.01 -3.93 -25.51
CA VAL A 7 14.65 -5.31 -25.11
C VAL A 7 13.38 -5.81 -25.84
N ALA A 8 12.85 -5.03 -26.78
CA ALA A 8 11.64 -5.33 -27.56
C ALA A 8 11.68 -6.66 -28.36
N GLY A 9 12.81 -7.35 -28.40
CA GLY A 9 12.98 -8.68 -29.00
C GLY A 9 12.72 -9.88 -28.07
N ASN A 10 12.61 -9.71 -26.75
CA ASN A 10 12.31 -10.80 -25.81
C ASN A 10 11.11 -10.45 -24.91
N PRO A 11 9.97 -11.15 -25.07
CA PRO A 11 8.72 -10.79 -24.38
C PRO A 11 8.80 -10.92 -22.85
N GLN A 12 9.53 -11.90 -22.32
CA GLN A 12 9.68 -12.06 -20.87
C GLN A 12 10.44 -10.89 -20.24
N LEU A 13 11.52 -10.46 -20.90
CA LEU A 13 12.34 -9.35 -20.43
C LEU A 13 11.61 -8.00 -20.54
N MET A 14 10.76 -7.85 -21.55
CA MET A 14 9.94 -6.65 -21.71
C MET A 14 8.88 -6.56 -20.59
N ILE A 15 8.27 -7.68 -20.22
CA ILE A 15 7.28 -7.75 -19.13
C ILE A 15 7.93 -7.41 -17.79
N GLU A 16 9.10 -7.98 -17.46
CA GLU A 16 9.86 -7.66 -16.24
C GLU A 16 10.16 -6.15 -16.13
N ASN A 17 10.72 -5.55 -17.17
CA ASN A 17 11.05 -4.12 -17.19
C ASN A 17 9.81 -3.21 -17.12
N LEU A 18 8.71 -3.62 -17.76
CA LEU A 18 7.45 -2.90 -17.70
C LEU A 18 6.86 -2.93 -16.28
N MET A 19 6.93 -4.07 -15.60
CA MET A 19 6.46 -4.22 -14.22
C MET A 19 7.24 -3.31 -13.27
N GLU A 20 8.58 -3.35 -13.31
CA GLU A 20 9.44 -2.50 -12.47
C GLU A 20 9.23 -1.01 -12.74
N SER A 21 9.14 -0.62 -14.02
CA SER A 21 8.92 0.78 -14.41
C SER A 21 7.53 1.29 -13.99
N SER A 22 6.49 0.47 -14.15
CA SER A 22 5.12 0.84 -13.75
C SER A 22 5.01 0.94 -12.23
N TYR A 23 5.67 0.03 -11.51
CA TYR A 23 5.70 0.00 -10.06
C TYR A 23 6.38 1.26 -9.48
N THR A 24 7.56 1.59 -9.99
CA THR A 24 8.32 2.76 -9.54
C THR A 24 7.59 4.06 -9.85
N LEU A 25 7.01 4.18 -11.06
CA LEU A 25 6.20 5.34 -11.44
C LEU A 25 5.00 5.51 -10.50
N MET A 26 4.26 4.44 -10.22
CA MET A 26 3.12 4.47 -9.30
C MET A 26 3.50 4.96 -7.91
N SER A 27 4.61 4.44 -7.37
CA SER A 27 5.08 4.81 -6.04
C SER A 27 5.57 6.26 -5.97
N LEU A 28 6.24 6.76 -7.01
CA LEU A 28 6.69 8.15 -7.10
C LEU A 28 5.51 9.12 -7.20
N VAL A 29 4.52 8.84 -8.05
CA VAL A 29 3.30 9.65 -8.17
C VAL A 29 2.59 9.73 -6.83
N GLY A 30 2.40 8.59 -6.16
CA GLY A 30 1.81 8.55 -4.82
C GLY A 30 2.60 9.35 -3.79
N MET A 31 3.94 9.29 -3.83
CA MET A 31 4.79 10.07 -2.94
C MET A 31 4.64 11.57 -3.13
N LEU A 32 4.62 12.03 -4.38
CA LEU A 32 4.46 13.45 -4.71
C LEU A 32 3.10 13.96 -4.22
N VAL A 33 2.01 13.22 -4.51
CA VAL A 33 0.66 13.62 -4.07
C VAL A 33 0.58 13.73 -2.55
N VAL A 34 1.11 12.74 -1.82
CA VAL A 34 1.11 12.77 -0.34
C VAL A 34 1.95 13.92 0.21
N ARG A 35 3.12 14.17 -0.38
CA ARG A 35 4.04 15.21 0.09
C ARG A 35 3.51 16.63 -0.13
N PHE A 36 2.81 16.86 -1.24
CA PHE A 36 2.28 18.18 -1.59
C PHE A 36 0.84 18.42 -1.12
N SER A 37 0.14 17.38 -0.68
CA SER A 37 -1.23 17.50 -0.17
C SER A 37 -1.24 18.11 1.24
N LYS A 38 -1.53 19.42 1.30
CA LYS A 38 -1.81 20.13 2.56
C LYS A 38 -3.00 19.50 3.30
N THR A 39 -3.97 18.99 2.54
CA THR A 39 -5.15 18.29 3.04
C THR A 39 -4.80 17.15 4.01
N ILE A 40 -3.81 16.32 3.71
CA ILE A 40 -3.42 15.20 4.59
C ILE A 40 -2.89 15.72 5.92
N ARG A 41 -2.05 16.75 5.86
CA ARG A 41 -1.46 17.34 7.07
C ARG A 41 -2.54 17.93 7.96
N ASP A 42 -3.47 18.68 7.39
CA ASP A 42 -4.55 19.31 8.13
C ASP A 42 -5.51 18.27 8.72
N LEU A 43 -5.81 17.20 7.97
CA LEU A 43 -6.59 16.06 8.45
C LEU A 43 -5.89 15.31 9.59
N LEU A 44 -4.58 15.10 9.49
CA LEU A 44 -3.83 14.37 10.51
C LEU A 44 -3.73 15.18 11.82
N ILE A 45 -3.60 16.50 11.72
CA ILE A 45 -3.68 17.42 12.87
C ILE A 45 -5.08 17.39 13.48
N ALA A 46 -6.13 17.50 12.66
CA ALA A 46 -7.52 17.47 13.12
C ALA A 46 -7.85 16.14 13.80
N LEU A 47 -7.37 15.02 13.25
CA LEU A 47 -7.56 13.69 13.80
C LEU A 47 -6.85 13.54 15.15
N GLN A 48 -5.61 14.02 15.25
CA GLN A 48 -4.86 13.99 16.51
C GLN A 48 -5.52 14.85 17.59
N ASP A 49 -6.07 16.00 17.22
CA ASP A 49 -6.78 16.88 18.14
C ASP A 49 -8.11 16.25 18.59
N GLN A 50 -8.88 15.71 17.64
CA GLN A 50 -10.14 15.00 17.91
C GLN A 50 -9.95 13.77 18.80
N ILE A 51 -8.92 12.94 18.59
CA ILE A 51 -8.63 11.81 19.49
C ILE A 51 -8.36 12.29 20.93
N LYS A 52 -7.70 13.44 21.10
CA LYS A 52 -7.42 14.02 22.42
C LYS A 52 -8.65 14.65 23.07
N THR A 53 -9.53 15.25 22.28
CA THR A 53 -10.76 15.90 22.77
C THR A 53 -11.94 14.94 22.91
N PHE A 54 -11.90 13.75 22.31
CA PHE A 54 -12.97 12.76 22.40
C PHE A 54 -13.07 12.23 23.84
N GLN A 55 -13.94 12.85 24.63
CA GLN A 55 -14.43 12.29 25.87
C GLN A 55 -15.49 11.23 25.55
N TYR A 56 -15.13 9.97 25.77
CA TYR A 56 -16.07 8.85 25.64
C TYR A 56 -17.06 8.92 26.79
N GLU A 57 -18.33 9.20 26.50
CA GLU A 57 -19.38 9.30 27.53
C GLU A 57 -19.93 7.92 27.90
N ASN A 58 -19.91 6.94 26.98
CA ASN A 58 -20.54 5.63 27.14
C ASN A 58 -19.61 4.45 26.81
N MET A 59 -19.76 3.34 27.54
CA MET A 59 -19.04 2.08 27.26
C MET A 59 -19.35 1.50 25.88
N GLU A 60 -20.56 1.73 25.36
CA GLU A 60 -20.94 1.31 24.00
C GLU A 60 -20.14 2.03 22.92
N GLU A 61 -19.87 3.34 23.09
CA GLU A 61 -19.07 4.13 22.16
C GLU A 61 -17.61 3.67 22.13
N GLN A 62 -17.06 3.33 23.31
CA GLN A 62 -15.72 2.75 23.42
C GLN A 62 -15.64 1.39 22.74
N MET A 63 -16.68 0.55 22.88
CA MET A 63 -16.70 -0.78 22.25
C MET A 63 -16.70 -0.68 20.72
N ILE A 64 -17.45 0.27 20.15
CA ILE A 64 -17.47 0.54 18.70
C ILE A 64 -16.10 1.01 18.23
N PHE A 65 -15.51 1.97 18.94
CA PHE A 65 -14.18 2.49 18.63
C PHE A 65 -13.13 1.36 18.64
N ILE A 66 -13.11 0.54 19.69
CA ILE A 66 -12.17 -0.58 19.83
C ILE A 66 -12.36 -1.60 18.72
N LYS A 67 -13.62 -1.93 18.35
CA LYS A 67 -13.91 -2.90 17.29
C LYS A 67 -13.36 -2.44 15.93
N TYR A 68 -13.67 -1.22 15.51
CA TYR A 68 -13.20 -0.69 14.23
C TYR A 68 -11.68 -0.45 14.24
N TYR A 69 -11.12 0.08 15.33
CA TYR A 69 -9.68 0.27 15.47
C TYR A 69 -8.92 -1.05 15.42
N SER A 70 -9.44 -2.10 16.07
CA SER A 70 -8.88 -3.45 16.01
C SER A 70 -8.87 -4.00 14.59
N MET A 71 -9.98 -3.82 13.85
CA MET A 71 -10.08 -4.26 12.46
C MET A 71 -9.02 -3.60 11.56
N VAL A 72 -8.86 -2.27 11.66
CA VAL A 72 -7.83 -1.53 10.91
C VAL A 72 -6.42 -1.98 11.31
N ARG A 73 -6.18 -2.20 12.60
CA ARG A 73 -4.87 -2.64 13.11
C ARG A 73 -4.50 -4.04 12.60
N VAL A 74 -5.45 -4.97 12.60
CA VAL A 74 -5.25 -6.33 12.07
C VAL A 74 -4.94 -6.24 10.57
N PHE A 75 -5.74 -5.49 9.81
CA PHE A 75 -5.53 -5.30 8.38
C PHE A 75 -4.17 -4.69 8.05
N ASN A 76 -3.79 -3.60 8.73
CA ASN A 76 -2.50 -2.94 8.51
C ASN A 76 -1.34 -3.87 8.87
N LYS A 77 -1.45 -4.61 9.98
CA LYS A 77 -0.42 -5.56 10.40
C LYS A 77 -0.26 -6.68 9.37
N THR A 78 -1.34 -7.28 8.89
CA THR A 78 -1.28 -8.36 7.89
C THR A 78 -0.69 -7.84 6.57
N ALA A 79 -1.20 -6.71 6.06
CA ALA A 79 -0.72 -6.11 4.81
C ALA A 79 0.79 -5.78 4.86
N ILE A 80 1.27 -5.19 5.96
CA ILE A 80 2.70 -4.89 6.15
C ILE A 80 3.53 -6.17 6.20
N THR A 81 3.09 -7.20 6.94
CA THR A 81 3.84 -8.46 7.04
C THR A 81 3.99 -9.19 5.71
N PHE A 82 2.92 -9.31 4.94
CA PHE A 82 2.96 -9.96 3.62
C PHE A 82 3.82 -9.16 2.63
N SER A 83 3.68 -7.83 2.63
CA SER A 83 4.48 -6.97 1.75
C SER A 83 5.97 -7.03 2.11
N ALA A 84 6.33 -6.92 3.39
CA ALA A 84 7.73 -7.03 3.83
C ALA A 84 8.33 -8.40 3.48
N THR A 85 7.57 -9.48 3.71
CA THR A 85 8.01 -10.84 3.36
C THR A 85 8.21 -10.98 1.85
N SER A 86 7.32 -10.40 1.04
CA SER A 86 7.44 -10.40 -0.42
C SER A 86 8.70 -9.68 -0.90
N VAL A 87 9.02 -8.51 -0.33
CA VAL A 87 10.23 -7.75 -0.68
C VAL A 87 11.48 -8.54 -0.30
N ILE A 88 11.52 -9.10 0.91
CA ILE A 88 12.64 -9.92 1.36
C ILE A 88 12.84 -11.12 0.44
N LEU A 89 11.78 -11.84 0.07
CA LEU A 89 11.86 -12.98 -0.84
C LEU A 89 12.33 -12.58 -2.25
N TYR A 90 11.85 -11.44 -2.76
CA TYR A 90 12.25 -10.94 -4.07
C TYR A 90 13.75 -10.63 -4.14
N TYR A 91 14.30 -9.98 -3.11
CA TYR A 91 15.73 -9.70 -3.01
C TYR A 91 16.57 -10.95 -2.70
N LEU A 92 16.07 -11.87 -1.88
CA LEU A 92 16.80 -13.10 -1.58
C LEU A 92 16.90 -14.06 -2.78
N LYS A 93 15.97 -13.99 -3.73
CA LYS A 93 15.93 -14.86 -4.92
C LYS A 93 17.26 -14.88 -5.71
N PRO A 94 17.84 -13.76 -6.16
CA PRO A 94 19.13 -13.76 -6.86
C PRO A 94 20.31 -14.19 -5.97
N ALA A 95 20.28 -13.83 -4.68
CA ALA A 95 21.33 -14.19 -3.73
C ALA A 95 21.38 -15.71 -3.51
N ILE A 96 20.21 -16.35 -3.31
CA ILE A 96 20.11 -17.80 -3.12
C ILE A 96 20.52 -18.54 -4.39
N SER A 97 20.10 -18.08 -5.58
CA SER A 97 20.55 -18.71 -6.84
C SER A 97 22.07 -18.66 -6.99
N PHE A 98 22.72 -17.55 -6.61
CA PHE A 98 24.17 -17.42 -6.67
C PHE A 98 24.88 -18.35 -5.66
N PHE A 99 24.39 -18.43 -4.42
CA PHE A 99 24.96 -19.34 -3.42
C PHE A 99 24.80 -20.81 -3.80
N VAL A 100 23.61 -21.21 -4.27
CA VAL A 100 23.34 -22.59 -4.66
C VAL A 100 24.20 -22.99 -5.86
N SER A 101 24.33 -22.14 -6.86
CA SER A 101 25.16 -22.43 -8.03
C SER A 101 26.65 -22.52 -7.68
N ASN A 102 27.18 -21.62 -6.85
CA ASN A 102 28.60 -21.65 -6.48
C ASN A 102 28.98 -22.78 -5.50
N LEU A 103 28.07 -23.20 -4.61
CA LEU A 103 28.38 -24.23 -3.61
C LEU A 103 28.04 -25.66 -4.07
N PHE A 104 26.98 -25.85 -4.86
CA PHE A 104 26.48 -27.19 -5.21
C PHE A 104 26.72 -27.60 -6.66
N VAL A 105 26.98 -26.66 -7.58
CA VAL A 105 27.19 -26.95 -9.00
C VAL A 105 28.60 -26.52 -9.41
N ASN A 106 29.58 -27.37 -9.10
CA ASN A 106 30.94 -27.26 -9.64
C ASN A 106 30.87 -27.39 -11.17
N ASN A 107 30.75 -26.28 -11.90
CA ASN A 107 31.16 -26.03 -13.30
C ASN A 107 30.40 -24.88 -14.00
N GLN A 108 29.58 -24.08 -13.31
CA GLN A 108 29.00 -22.86 -13.89
C GLN A 108 29.03 -21.69 -12.89
N THR A 109 29.95 -20.75 -13.11
CA THR A 109 29.93 -19.43 -12.46
C THR A 109 28.81 -18.59 -13.07
N ILE A 110 27.58 -18.78 -12.58
CA ILE A 110 26.46 -17.90 -12.95
C ILE A 110 26.70 -16.54 -12.27
N PRO A 111 26.88 -15.45 -13.03
CA PRO A 111 27.13 -14.15 -12.44
C PRO A 111 25.94 -13.71 -11.59
N LEU A 112 26.22 -13.08 -10.44
CA LEU A 112 25.21 -12.52 -9.56
C LEU A 112 24.37 -11.50 -10.36
N LYS A 113 23.13 -11.85 -10.63
CA LYS A 113 22.20 -10.99 -11.35
C LYS A 113 21.58 -10.01 -10.36
N THR A 114 21.66 -8.72 -10.65
CA THR A 114 21.04 -7.68 -9.82
C THR A 114 19.51 -7.88 -9.75
N PRO A 115 18.87 -7.61 -8.59
CA PRO A 115 17.42 -7.79 -8.39
C PRO A 115 16.57 -7.01 -9.38
N THR A 116 16.96 -5.78 -9.70
CA THR A 116 16.37 -4.94 -10.74
C THR A 116 17.30 -4.85 -11.94
N ARG A 117 16.72 -4.91 -13.14
CA ARG A 117 17.49 -4.86 -14.38
C ARG A 117 17.64 -3.43 -14.84
N ILE A 118 18.54 -2.70 -14.19
CA ILE A 118 18.97 -1.39 -14.67
C ILE A 118 20.21 -1.62 -15.54
N ARG A 119 20.13 -1.37 -16.84
CA ARG A 119 21.34 -1.23 -17.66
C ARG A 119 22.11 0.01 -17.23
N PHE A 120 23.31 -0.22 -16.72
CA PHE A 120 24.30 0.83 -16.50
C PHE A 120 25.11 1.04 -17.78
N PHE A 121 25.67 2.24 -17.97
CA PHE A 121 26.47 2.59 -19.15
C PHE A 121 27.83 1.85 -19.22
N PHE A 122 28.14 0.98 -18.26
CA PHE A 122 29.40 0.24 -18.14
C PHE A 122 29.12 -1.24 -17.84
N ASP A 123 29.99 -2.15 -18.32
CA ASP A 123 29.87 -3.59 -18.08
C ASP A 123 30.19 -3.95 -16.61
N ILE A 124 29.15 -4.21 -15.82
CA ILE A 124 29.27 -4.53 -14.39
C ILE A 124 29.69 -5.99 -14.15
N TYR A 125 29.51 -6.86 -15.15
CA TYR A 125 29.74 -8.30 -15.04
C TYR A 125 31.22 -8.72 -15.05
N ALA A 126 32.16 -7.78 -15.09
CA ALA A 126 33.59 -8.07 -15.12
C ALA A 126 34.16 -8.45 -13.74
N ASP A 127 33.56 -7.97 -12.63
CA ASP A 127 34.07 -8.23 -11.28
C ASP A 127 32.95 -8.39 -10.24
N THR A 128 33.15 -9.36 -9.35
CA THR A 128 32.21 -9.74 -8.27
C THR A 128 32.09 -8.67 -7.20
N GLN A 129 33.16 -7.92 -6.93
CA GLN A 129 33.15 -6.83 -5.94
C GLN A 129 32.31 -5.65 -6.42
N THR A 130 32.38 -5.30 -7.71
CA THR A 130 31.60 -4.21 -8.29
C THR A 130 30.11 -4.53 -8.27
N THR A 131 29.75 -5.78 -8.58
CA THR A 131 28.36 -6.27 -8.52
C THR A 131 27.77 -6.20 -7.10
N ALA A 132 28.57 -6.50 -6.07
CA ALA A 132 28.13 -6.40 -4.68
C ALA A 132 27.86 -4.94 -4.23
N ILE A 133 28.66 -3.97 -4.70
CA ILE A 133 28.45 -2.55 -4.41
C ILE A 133 27.16 -2.05 -5.06
N PHE A 134 26.88 -2.44 -6.30
CA PHE A 134 25.62 -2.09 -6.97
C PHE A 134 24.41 -2.71 -6.28
N TYR A 135 24.52 -3.94 -5.79
CA TYR A 135 23.46 -4.58 -5.01
C TYR A 135 23.13 -3.80 -3.72
N ILE A 136 24.14 -3.26 -3.03
CA ILE A 136 23.95 -2.39 -1.86
C ILE A 136 23.33 -1.04 -2.27
N LEU A 137 23.78 -0.47 -3.38
CA LEU A 137 23.24 0.78 -3.92
C LEU A 137 21.78 0.67 -4.37
N GLU A 138 21.31 -0.54 -4.66
CA GLU A 138 19.95 -0.85 -5.08
C GLU A 138 19.00 -1.17 -3.91
N SER A 139 19.54 -1.39 -2.71
CA SER A 139 18.77 -1.54 -1.47
C SER A 139 17.79 -0.40 -1.16
N PRO A 140 18.01 0.88 -1.55
CA PRO A 140 17.05 1.96 -1.38
C PRO A 140 15.70 1.69 -2.08
N VAL A 141 15.68 0.87 -3.14
CA VAL A 141 14.43 0.51 -3.84
C VAL A 141 13.49 -0.29 -2.93
N MET A 142 14.02 -1.06 -1.95
CA MET A 142 13.20 -1.70 -0.90
C MET A 142 12.38 -0.69 -0.10
N TYR A 143 12.91 0.51 0.14
CA TYR A 143 12.22 1.52 0.95
C TYR A 143 10.99 2.09 0.22
N ILE A 144 10.98 2.07 -1.12
CA ILE A 144 9.85 2.53 -1.93
C ILE A 144 8.63 1.62 -1.70
N GLU A 145 8.84 0.32 -1.58
CA GLU A 145 7.80 -0.67 -1.28
C GLU A 145 7.16 -0.44 0.09
N VAL A 146 7.99 -0.25 1.11
CA VAL A 146 7.53 0.01 2.48
C VAL A 146 6.76 1.33 2.54
N TYR A 147 7.23 2.35 1.83
CA TYR A 147 6.54 3.63 1.72
C TYR A 147 5.13 3.47 1.12
N ARG A 148 4.98 2.67 0.08
CA ARG A 148 3.67 2.42 -0.57
C ARG A 148 2.66 1.86 0.43
N VAL A 149 3.05 0.83 1.18
CA VAL A 149 2.18 0.19 2.17
C VAL A 149 1.87 1.14 3.33
N ALA A 150 2.85 1.92 3.79
CA ALA A 150 2.66 2.92 4.84
C ALA A 150 1.65 3.99 4.42
N LYS A 151 1.70 4.46 3.16
CA LYS A 151 0.73 5.41 2.62
C LYS A 151 -0.69 4.83 2.61
N ILE A 152 -0.87 3.61 2.11
CA ILE A 152 -2.19 2.96 2.08
C ILE A 152 -2.72 2.77 3.51
N SER A 153 -1.86 2.36 4.43
CA SER A 153 -2.20 2.21 5.85
C SER A 153 -2.65 3.52 6.49
N LEU A 154 -1.97 4.64 6.18
CA LEU A 154 -2.36 5.98 6.63
C LEU A 154 -3.75 6.35 6.09
N LEU A 155 -3.98 6.15 4.78
CA LEU A 155 -5.25 6.48 4.16
C LEU A 155 -6.41 5.64 4.71
N MET A 156 -6.19 4.34 4.90
CA MET A 156 -7.13 3.43 5.59
C MET A 156 -7.50 3.98 6.97
N THR A 157 -6.50 4.37 7.78
CA THR A 157 -6.74 4.90 9.13
C THR A 157 -7.53 6.22 9.11
N LEU A 158 -7.25 7.12 8.17
CA LEU A 158 -7.99 8.38 8.02
C LEU A 158 -9.47 8.10 7.74
N VAL A 159 -9.76 7.31 6.69
CA VAL A 159 -11.13 7.00 6.27
C VAL A 159 -11.89 6.30 7.38
N PHE A 160 -11.30 5.26 7.98
CA PHE A 160 -11.94 4.55 9.10
C PHE A 160 -12.20 5.45 10.30
N THR A 161 -11.32 6.40 10.59
CA THR A 161 -11.55 7.32 11.71
C THR A 161 -12.76 8.22 11.45
N VAL A 162 -12.94 8.68 10.22
CA VAL A 162 -14.15 9.44 9.85
C VAL A 162 -15.40 8.55 9.93
N CYS A 163 -15.35 7.31 9.44
CA CYS A 163 -16.46 6.36 9.55
C CYS A 163 -16.83 6.06 11.02
N ILE A 164 -15.82 5.90 11.89
CA ILE A 164 -16.02 5.71 13.33
C ILE A 164 -16.72 6.92 13.95
N GLN A 165 -16.31 8.14 13.59
CA GLN A 165 -16.93 9.36 14.10
C GLN A 165 -18.40 9.44 13.72
N ILE A 166 -18.73 9.19 12.44
CA ILE A 166 -20.11 9.18 11.96
C ILE A 166 -20.93 8.10 12.66
N SER A 167 -20.36 6.91 12.86
CA SER A 167 -21.02 5.79 13.55
C SER A 167 -21.30 6.09 15.03
N ILE A 168 -20.32 6.62 15.77
CA ILE A 168 -20.51 7.05 17.17
C ILE A 168 -21.57 8.14 17.25
N LEU A 169 -21.52 9.11 16.34
CA LEU A 169 -22.45 10.22 16.32
C LEU A 169 -23.89 9.75 16.01
N SER A 170 -24.05 8.79 15.08
CA SER A 170 -25.32 8.12 14.80
C SER A 170 -25.87 7.39 16.02
N GLN A 171 -25.01 6.72 16.79
CA GLN A 171 -25.40 6.04 18.03
C GLN A 171 -25.84 7.02 19.10
N ARG A 172 -25.15 8.16 19.26
CA ARG A 172 -25.54 9.22 20.19
C ARG A 172 -26.94 9.75 19.91
N VAL A 173 -27.32 9.92 18.63
CA VAL A 173 -28.67 10.33 18.25
C VAL A 173 -29.71 9.26 18.56
N LYS A 174 -29.41 7.99 18.26
CA LYS A 174 -30.33 6.87 18.54
C LYS A 174 -30.59 6.68 20.04
N ASN A 175 -29.56 6.87 20.86
CA ASN A 175 -29.64 6.71 22.31
C ASN A 175 -30.09 7.99 23.04
N PHE A 176 -30.35 9.08 22.31
CA PHE A 176 -30.76 10.35 22.90
C PHE A 176 -32.21 10.27 23.41
N LYS A 177 -32.37 10.21 24.75
CA LYS A 177 -33.70 10.23 25.39
C LYS A 177 -34.33 11.62 25.34
N PHE A 178 -35.61 11.67 24.99
CA PHE A 178 -36.46 12.83 24.70
C PHE A 178 -36.80 13.69 25.95
N THR A 179 -35.83 14.02 26.81
CA THR A 179 -36.16 14.48 28.18
C THR A 179 -35.87 15.94 28.54
N GLN A 180 -35.42 16.86 27.67
CA GLN A 180 -35.22 18.26 28.11
C GLN A 180 -35.25 19.35 27.00
N THR A 181 -36.41 20.00 26.90
CA THR A 181 -36.89 20.90 25.84
C THR A 181 -36.14 22.22 25.59
N LYS A 182 -35.01 22.51 26.26
CA LYS A 182 -34.26 23.77 26.07
C LYS A 182 -32.82 23.62 25.56
N SER A 183 -32.20 22.43 25.60
CA SER A 183 -30.85 22.21 25.07
C SER A 183 -30.80 21.46 23.72
N HIS A 184 -31.95 20.97 23.25
CA HIS A 184 -32.05 20.17 22.02
C HIS A 184 -31.51 20.90 20.78
N HIS A 185 -31.80 22.19 20.62
CA HIS A 185 -31.32 22.94 19.47
C HIS A 185 -29.79 23.09 19.47
N LYS A 186 -29.17 23.25 20.65
CA LYS A 186 -27.70 23.38 20.77
C LYS A 186 -27.01 22.03 20.56
N PHE A 187 -27.59 20.94 21.05
CA PHE A 187 -27.12 19.59 20.79
C PHE A 187 -27.23 19.21 19.31
N PHE A 188 -28.38 19.48 18.67
CA PHE A 188 -28.57 19.24 17.25
C PHE A 188 -27.69 20.13 16.37
N CYS A 189 -27.52 21.41 16.69
CA CYS A 189 -26.58 22.27 15.97
C CYS A 189 -25.15 21.74 16.07
N ASN A 190 -24.68 21.38 17.27
CA ASN A 190 -23.34 20.83 17.46
C ASN A 190 -23.18 19.47 16.76
N PHE A 191 -24.22 18.64 16.73
CA PHE A 191 -24.27 17.38 15.96
C PHE A 191 -24.15 17.63 14.45
N ILE A 192 -24.96 18.55 13.91
CA ILE A 192 -24.94 18.90 12.48
C ILE A 192 -23.59 19.48 12.10
N GLU A 193 -23.01 20.33 12.96
CA GLU A 193 -21.70 20.95 12.73
C GLU A 193 -20.57 19.91 12.72
N GLN A 194 -20.56 18.96 13.67
CA GLN A 194 -19.60 17.85 13.70
C GLN A 194 -19.77 16.93 12.49
N HIS A 195 -21.00 16.59 12.12
CA HIS A 195 -21.29 15.76 10.95
C HIS A 195 -20.89 16.45 9.64
N LEU A 196 -21.17 17.75 9.50
CA LEU A 196 -20.74 18.55 8.36
C LEU A 196 -19.21 18.65 8.28
N GLN A 197 -18.52 18.77 9.42
CA GLN A 197 -17.07 18.77 9.47
C GLN A 197 -16.49 17.43 8.99
N SER A 198 -17.04 16.29 9.45
CA SER A 198 -16.64 14.95 9.01
C SER A 198 -16.93 14.73 7.51
N ILE A 199 -18.09 15.14 6.99
CA ILE A 199 -18.40 15.07 5.55
C ILE A 199 -17.41 15.94 4.75
N ASN A 200 -17.12 17.16 5.19
CA ASN A 200 -16.18 18.05 4.50
C ASN A 200 -14.76 17.45 4.49
N MET A 201 -14.37 16.74 5.55
CA MET A 201 -13.12 15.99 5.58
C MET A 201 -13.13 14.85 4.55
N THR A 202 -14.17 14.00 4.51
CA THR A 202 -14.31 12.92 3.52
C THR A 202 -14.29 13.46 2.09
N LYS A 203 -14.99 14.58 1.83
CA LYS A 203 -15.01 15.23 0.52
C LYS A 203 -13.64 15.76 0.11
N SER A 204 -12.89 16.31 1.05
CA SER A 204 -11.52 16.78 0.81
C SER A 204 -10.56 15.62 0.54
N ILE A 205 -10.70 14.49 1.26
CA ILE A 205 -9.99 13.23 0.98
C ILE A 205 -10.34 12.75 -0.42
N ASN A 206 -11.62 12.61 -0.74
CA ASN A 206 -12.10 12.13 -2.02
C ASN A 206 -11.55 12.97 -3.19
N ASN A 207 -11.67 14.30 -3.11
CA ASN A 207 -11.17 15.20 -4.16
C ASN A 207 -9.65 15.12 -4.33
N SER A 208 -8.90 14.88 -3.25
CA SER A 208 -7.43 14.80 -3.29
C SER A 208 -6.93 13.44 -3.76
N PHE A 209 -7.66 12.37 -3.48
CA PHE A 209 -7.17 10.99 -3.61
C PHE A 209 -7.93 10.11 -4.58
N CYS A 210 -9.14 10.46 -5.02
CA CYS A 210 -9.94 9.58 -5.89
C CYS A 210 -9.20 9.24 -7.18
N ALA A 211 -8.62 10.24 -7.85
CA ALA A 211 -7.81 10.03 -9.05
C ALA A 211 -6.56 9.18 -8.78
N LEU A 212 -5.89 9.42 -7.64
CA LEU A 212 -4.71 8.65 -7.25
C LEU A 212 -5.07 7.18 -6.95
N LEU A 213 -6.12 6.94 -6.17
CA LEU A 213 -6.63 5.61 -5.83
C LEU A 213 -7.03 4.84 -7.08
N PHE A 214 -7.73 5.49 -8.01
CA PHE A 214 -8.11 4.88 -9.28
C PHE A 214 -6.88 4.50 -10.11
N PHE A 215 -5.91 5.40 -10.21
CA PHE A 215 -4.65 5.14 -10.91
C PHE A 215 -3.87 3.97 -10.29
N GLU A 216 -3.71 3.97 -8.96
CA GLU A 216 -2.98 2.92 -8.24
C GLU A 216 -3.70 1.57 -8.31
N LEU A 217 -5.03 1.56 -8.24
CA LEU A 217 -5.84 0.36 -8.43
C LEU A 217 -5.66 -0.21 -9.85
N THR A 218 -5.75 0.64 -10.88
CA THR A 218 -5.60 0.22 -12.28
C THR A 218 -4.21 -0.32 -12.56
N VAL A 219 -3.16 0.33 -12.07
CA VAL A 219 -1.78 -0.15 -12.23
C VAL A 219 -1.58 -1.46 -11.47
N SER A 220 -2.13 -1.58 -10.26
CA SER A 220 -1.99 -2.79 -9.44
C SER A 220 -2.68 -4.01 -10.06
N THR A 221 -3.87 -3.84 -10.65
CA THR A 221 -4.57 -4.94 -11.34
C THR A 221 -3.83 -5.37 -12.61
N LEU A 222 -3.30 -4.41 -13.39
CA LEU A 222 -2.46 -4.71 -14.54
C LEU A 222 -1.19 -5.47 -14.14
N LEU A 223 -0.49 -5.03 -13.09
CA LEU A 223 0.69 -5.71 -12.57
C LEU A 223 0.38 -7.14 -12.11
N LEU A 224 -0.74 -7.33 -11.41
CA LEU A 224 -1.17 -8.67 -10.97
C LEU A 224 -1.43 -9.59 -12.16
N SER A 225 -2.06 -9.08 -13.23
CA SER A 225 -2.30 -9.84 -14.45
C SER A 225 -1.02 -10.25 -15.18
N LEU A 226 -0.04 -9.32 -15.28
CA LEU A 226 1.26 -9.57 -15.90
C LEU A 226 2.06 -10.64 -15.15
N ILE A 227 2.01 -10.60 -13.81
CA ILE A 227 2.69 -11.58 -12.96
C ILE A 227 2.02 -12.96 -13.08
N GLY A 228 0.69 -13.01 -13.13
CA GLY A 228 -0.05 -14.24 -13.40
C GLY A 228 0.37 -14.87 -14.71
N PHE A 229 0.43 -14.08 -15.79
CA PHE A 229 0.89 -14.53 -17.10
C PHE A 229 2.35 -15.03 -17.07
N ASN A 230 3.25 -14.27 -16.45
CA ASN A 230 4.66 -14.65 -16.33
C ASN A 230 4.84 -15.95 -15.54
N THR A 231 3.98 -16.19 -14.54
CA THR A 231 4.01 -17.41 -13.74
C THR A 231 3.53 -18.62 -14.53
N MET A 232 2.46 -18.46 -15.32
CA MET A 232 1.98 -19.53 -16.21
C MET A 232 3.03 -19.92 -17.24
N MET A 233 3.74 -18.95 -17.82
CA MET A 233 4.77 -19.21 -18.82
C MET A 233 5.99 -19.94 -18.27
N ASN A 234 6.31 -19.75 -16.99
CA ASN A 234 7.49 -20.32 -16.35
C ASN A 234 7.15 -21.48 -15.38
N PHE A 235 5.94 -22.02 -15.43
CA PHE A 235 5.46 -23.00 -14.45
C PHE A 235 6.25 -24.31 -14.49
N ASP A 236 6.64 -24.76 -15.68
CA ASP A 236 7.29 -26.05 -15.89
C ASP A 236 8.74 -26.10 -15.38
N ASP A 237 9.43 -24.95 -15.33
CA ASP A 237 10.83 -24.82 -14.88
C ASP A 237 10.97 -24.14 -13.50
N ALA A 238 9.85 -23.85 -12.83
CA ALA A 238 9.86 -23.04 -11.61
C ALA A 238 10.33 -23.82 -10.38
N GLN A 239 11.43 -23.37 -9.78
CA GLN A 239 11.84 -23.81 -8.45
C GLN A 239 10.79 -23.41 -7.39
N ILE A 240 10.62 -24.23 -6.35
CA ILE A 240 9.65 -24.02 -5.25
C ILE A 240 9.76 -22.61 -4.64
N LEU A 241 10.97 -22.09 -4.48
CA LEU A 241 11.21 -20.75 -3.96
C LEU A 241 10.59 -19.64 -4.83
N ILE A 242 10.64 -19.81 -6.15
CA ILE A 242 10.07 -18.86 -7.11
C ILE A 242 8.55 -18.86 -7.00
N ILE A 243 7.94 -20.05 -6.94
CA ILE A 243 6.50 -20.21 -6.77
C ILE A 243 6.03 -19.56 -5.45
N MET A 244 6.74 -19.81 -4.35
CA MET A 244 6.42 -19.21 -3.04
C MET A 244 6.54 -17.68 -3.05
N SER A 245 7.56 -17.13 -3.72
CA SER A 245 7.73 -15.68 -3.85
C SER A 245 6.59 -15.04 -4.64
N VAL A 246 6.16 -15.68 -5.73
CA VAL A 246 5.05 -15.21 -6.57
C VAL A 246 3.73 -15.26 -5.80
N ILE A 247 3.44 -16.36 -5.10
CA ILE A 247 2.22 -16.49 -4.29
C ILE A 247 2.18 -15.43 -3.18
N THR A 248 3.31 -15.24 -2.49
CA THR A 248 3.40 -14.23 -1.41
C THR A 248 3.18 -12.81 -1.96
N TYR A 249 3.77 -12.51 -3.12
CA TYR A 249 3.57 -11.23 -3.81
C TYR A 249 2.10 -11.05 -4.26
N ALA A 250 1.49 -12.08 -4.83
CA ALA A 250 0.10 -12.05 -5.26
C ALA A 250 -0.86 -11.79 -4.09
N ILE A 251 -0.64 -12.46 -2.95
CA ILE A 251 -1.42 -12.22 -1.71
C ILE A 251 -1.21 -10.77 -1.22
N ALA A 252 0.03 -10.27 -1.23
CA ALA A 252 0.30 -8.89 -0.82
C ALA A 252 -0.41 -7.86 -1.73
N MET A 253 -0.39 -8.07 -3.05
CA MET A 253 -1.09 -7.21 -4.00
C MET A 253 -2.61 -7.29 -3.85
N LEU A 254 -3.17 -8.48 -3.61
CA LEU A 254 -4.60 -8.65 -3.35
C LEU A 254 -5.04 -7.94 -2.07
N LEU A 255 -4.26 -8.03 -0.98
CA LEU A 255 -4.52 -7.29 0.25
C LEU A 255 -4.51 -5.77 0.00
N VAL A 256 -3.53 -5.29 -0.77
CA VAL A 256 -3.46 -3.87 -1.15
C VAL A 256 -4.68 -3.46 -1.97
N ILE A 257 -5.06 -4.22 -2.99
CA ILE A 257 -6.25 -3.95 -3.81
C ILE A 257 -7.52 -3.94 -2.96
N LEU A 258 -7.67 -4.90 -2.05
CA LEU A 258 -8.79 -4.97 -1.12
C LEU A 258 -8.84 -3.74 -0.20
N ALA A 259 -7.69 -3.21 0.23
CA ALA A 259 -7.62 -1.94 0.95
C ALA A 259 -8.23 -0.78 0.14
N HIS A 260 -7.84 -0.67 -1.13
CA HIS A 260 -8.30 0.39 -2.02
C HIS A 260 -9.81 0.30 -2.26
N CYS A 261 -10.33 -0.91 -2.46
CA CYS A 261 -11.77 -1.14 -2.63
C CYS A 261 -12.54 -0.75 -1.38
N ILE A 262 -12.08 -1.18 -0.20
CA ILE A 262 -12.71 -0.84 1.08
C ILE A 262 -12.71 0.68 1.31
N ILE A 263 -11.58 1.34 1.08
CA ILE A 263 -11.48 2.81 1.14
C ILE A 263 -12.49 3.46 0.20
N GLY A 264 -12.57 2.99 -1.04
CA GLY A 264 -13.51 3.50 -2.04
C GLY A 264 -14.96 3.33 -1.62
N GLU A 265 -15.34 2.18 -1.07
CA GLU A 265 -16.71 1.91 -0.60
C GLU A 265 -17.11 2.86 0.53
N PHE A 266 -16.23 3.07 1.52
CA PHE A 266 -16.43 4.04 2.59
C PHE A 266 -16.37 5.50 2.13
N LEU A 267 -15.67 5.82 1.05
CA LEU A 267 -15.73 7.17 0.48
C LEU A 267 -17.08 7.42 -0.21
N ILE A 268 -17.73 6.38 -0.74
CA ILE A 268 -19.02 6.47 -1.44
C ILE A 268 -20.19 6.45 -0.44
N MET A 269 -20.15 5.62 0.60
CA MET A 269 -21.23 5.52 1.57
C MET A 269 -21.40 6.77 2.43
N GLU A 270 -20.32 7.52 2.67
CA GLU A 270 -20.29 8.68 3.57
C GLU A 270 -20.47 10.04 2.86
N VAL A 271 -20.50 10.09 1.52
CA VAL A 271 -20.73 11.29 0.70
C VAL A 271 -22.18 11.36 0.22
#